data_AF-A0A437M3G7-F1
#
_entry.id   AF-A0A437M3G7-F1
#
_cell.length_a   1.000
_cell.length_b   1.000
_cell.length_c   1.000
_cell.angle_alpha   90.00
_cell.angle_beta   90.00
_cell.angle_gamma   90.00
#
_symmetry.space_group_name_H-M   'P 1'
#
loop_
_entity.id
_entity.type
_entity.pdbx_description
1 polymer ?
#
loop_
_entity_poly.entity_id
_entity_poly.type
_entity_poly.pdbx_seq_one_letter_code
_entity_poly.pdbx_strand_id
1 'polypeptide(L)' 'MRIIRAILGEVWGLFVDDGRLALALLLCCVAAGVLAAATGAALAGAVLLAGCLGVLLGNVVMAARRRR' A
#
# COMPACT_ATOMS: atom_id res chain seq x y z
N MET A 1 -5.87 -30.12 13.38
CA MET A 1 -4.78 -29.73 12.44
C MET A 1 -5.25 -28.93 11.22
N ARG A 2 -6.36 -29.29 10.54
CA ARG A 2 -6.88 -28.50 9.39
C ARG A 2 -7.24 -27.04 9.74
N ILE A 3 -7.87 -26.81 10.89
CA ILE A 3 -8.27 -25.48 11.36
C ILE A 3 -7.04 -24.59 11.62
N ILE A 4 -6.04 -25.12 12.31
CA ILE A 4 -4.78 -24.40 12.60
C ILE A 4 -4.05 -24.01 11.31
N ARG A 5 -3.97 -24.92 10.33
CA ARG A 5 -3.36 -24.61 9.01
C ARG A 5 -4.13 -23.53 8.24
N ALA A 6 -5.47 -23.52 8.34
CA ALA A 6 -6.29 -22.49 7.71
C ALA A 6 -6.03 -21.11 8.34
N ILE A 7 -6.00 -21.03 9.68
CA ILE A 7 -5.72 -19.79 10.41
C ILE A 7 -4.32 -19.25 10.05
N LEU A 8 -3.29 -20.11 10.03
CA LEU A 8 -1.95 -19.67 9.64
C LEU A 8 -1.89 -19.16 8.19
N GLY A 9 -2.63 -19.79 7.28
CA GLY A 9 -2.72 -19.34 5.88
C GLY A 9 -3.36 -17.97 5.76
N GLU A 10 -4.44 -17.72 6.52
CA GLU A 10 -5.14 -16.43 6.56
C GLU A 10 -4.23 -15.32 7.12
N VAL A 11 -3.57 -15.58 8.24
CA VAL A 11 -2.65 -14.62 8.89
C VAL A 11 -1.46 -14.30 8.00
N TRP A 12 -0.88 -15.32 7.34
CA TRP A 12 0.21 -15.13 6.40
C TRP A 12 -0.23 -14.34 5.16
N GLY A 13 -1.43 -14.64 4.63
CA GLY A 13 -2.01 -13.90 3.52
C GLY A 13 -2.21 -12.42 3.84
N LEU A 14 -2.68 -12.10 5.05
CA LEU A 14 -2.86 -10.73 5.51
C LEU A 14 -1.54 -9.97 5.59
N PHE A 15 -0.51 -10.58 6.20
CA PHE A 15 0.83 -10.00 6.29
C PHE A 15 1.49 -9.73 4.93
N VAL A 16 1.31 -10.63 3.96
CA VAL A 16 1.89 -10.47 2.62
C VAL A 16 1.20 -9.34 1.84
N ASP A 17 -0.13 -9.21 1.95
CA ASP A 17 -0.85 -8.11 1.29
C ASP A 17 -0.52 -6.77 1.95
N ASP A 18 -0.44 -6.73 3.29
CA ASP A 18 -0.01 -5.55 4.07
C ASP A 18 1.44 -5.17 3.77
N GLY A 19 2.33 -6.15 3.58
CA GLY A 19 3.73 -5.92 3.20
C GLY A 19 3.87 -5.29 1.81
N ARG A 20 3.03 -5.71 0.85
CA ARG A 20 3.00 -5.10 -0.49
C ARG A 20 2.47 -3.67 -0.46
N LEU A 21 1.47 -3.40 0.38
CA LEU A 21 0.97 -2.05 0.63
C LEU A 21 2.03 -1.15 1.27
N ALA A 22 2.73 -1.67 2.29
CA ALA A 22 3.80 -0.96 2.96
C ALA A 22 4.92 -0.60 1.98
N LEU A 23 5.33 -1.53 1.11
CA LEU A 23 6.31 -1.26 0.04
C LEU A 23 5.83 -0.19 -0.94
N ALA A 24 4.56 -0.24 -1.36
CA ALA A 24 3.99 0.76 -2.26
C ALA A 24 4.00 2.17 -1.64
N LEU A 25 3.63 2.28 -0.35
CA LEU A 25 3.70 3.55 0.39
C LEU A 25 5.14 4.03 0.56
N LEU A 26 6.08 3.13 0.85
CA LEU A 26 7.51 3.46 0.92
C LEU A 26 8.01 4.05 -0.40
N LEU A 27 7.64 3.46 -1.53
CA LEU A 27 7.96 3.99 -2.85
C LEU A 27 7.33 5.37 -3.08
N CYS A 28 6.07 5.59 -2.68
CA CYS A 28 5.45 6.91 -2.74
C CYS A 28 6.23 7.95 -1.92
N CYS A 29 6.65 7.60 -0.69
CA CYS A 29 7.44 8.47 0.17
C CYS A 29 8.80 8.81 -0.45
N VAL A 30 9.52 7.81 -0.99
CA VAL A 30 10.81 8.02 -1.66
C VAL A 30 10.63 8.92 -2.89
N ALA A 31 9.63 8.64 -3.74
CA ALA A 31 9.36 9.44 -4.93
C ALA A 31 9.02 10.90 -4.57
N ALA A 32 8.20 11.11 -3.55
CA ALA A 32 7.87 12.44 -3.06
C ALA A 32 9.08 13.16 -2.47
N GLY A 33 9.95 12.47 -1.72
CA GLY A 33 11.18 13.04 -1.18
C GLY A 33 12.13 13.51 -2.29
N VAL A 34 12.31 12.69 -3.33
CA VAL A 34 13.09 13.06 -4.53
C VAL A 34 12.46 14.26 -5.24
N LEU A 35 11.13 14.26 -5.39
CA LEU A 35 10.42 15.35 -6.06
C LEU A 35 10.48 16.66 -5.25
N ALA A 36 10.44 16.58 -3.91
CA ALA A 36 10.55 17.73 -3.02
C ALA A 36 11.90 18.43 -3.18
N ALA A 37 12.98 17.65 -3.33
CA ALA A 37 14.32 18.18 -3.57
C ALA A 37 14.44 18.91 -4.92
N ALA A 38 13.62 18.57 -5.91
CA ALA A 38 13.69 19.14 -7.27
C ALA A 38 12.70 20.28 -7.54
N THR A 39 11.51 20.25 -6.93
CA THR A 39 10.37 21.12 -7.31
C THR A 39 9.77 21.93 -6.15
N GLY A 40 10.17 21.63 -4.91
CA GLY A 40 9.64 22.26 -3.70
C GLY A 40 8.55 21.45 -3.00
N ALA A 41 8.34 21.78 -1.71
CA ALA A 41 7.57 20.95 -0.79
C ALA A 41 6.07 20.84 -1.12
N ALA A 42 5.45 21.88 -1.67
CA ALA A 42 4.01 21.90 -1.93
C ALA A 42 3.60 20.91 -3.03
N LEU A 43 4.30 20.92 -4.16
CA LEU A 43 4.02 20.02 -5.28
C LEU A 43 4.31 18.56 -4.89
N ALA A 44 5.43 18.33 -4.19
CA ALA A 44 5.79 17.02 -3.69
C ALA A 44 4.78 16.47 -2.66
N GLY A 45 4.27 17.32 -1.78
CA GLY A 45 3.21 16.96 -0.83
C GLY A 45 1.91 16.57 -1.54
N ALA A 46 1.51 17.32 -2.59
CA ALA A 46 0.32 16.98 -3.38
C ALA A 46 0.48 15.64 -4.11
N VAL A 47 1.65 15.37 -4.70
CA VAL A 47 1.94 14.10 -5.36
C VAL A 47 1.98 12.94 -4.36
N LEU A 48 2.57 13.15 -3.18
CA LEU A 48 2.56 12.14 -2.11
C LEU A 48 1.15 11.78 -1.68
N LEU A 49 0.32 12.81 -1.43
CA LEU A 49 -1.08 12.62 -1.03
C LEU A 49 -1.84 11.84 -2.09
N ALA A 50 -1.70 12.22 -3.36
CA ALA A 50 -2.34 11.53 -4.48
C ALA A 50 -1.85 10.07 -4.61
N GLY A 51 -0.54 9.83 -4.45
CA GLY A 51 0.05 8.49 -4.46
C GLY A 51 -0.50 7.60 -3.34
N CYS A 52 -0.53 8.10 -2.10
CA CYS A 52 -1.09 7.39 -0.96
C CYS A 52 -2.58 7.06 -1.15
N LEU A 53 -3.37 8.01 -1.67
CA LEU A 53 -4.78 7.78 -1.99
C LEU A 53 -4.95 6.73 -3.09
N GLY A 54 -4.12 6.76 -4.13
CA GLY A 54 -4.12 5.77 -5.19
C GLY A 54 -3.82 4.37 -4.68
N VAL A 55 -2.81 4.21 -3.82
CA VAL A 55 -2.47 2.93 -3.17
C VAL A 55 -3.64 2.43 -2.30
N LEU A 56 -4.25 3.32 -1.51
CA LEU A 56 -5.39 2.98 -0.66
C LEU A 56 -6.60 2.51 -1.48
N LEU A 57 -6.98 3.26 -2.51
CA LEU A 57 -8.12 2.93 -3.36
C LEU A 57 -7.87 1.63 -4.13
N GLY A 58 -6.66 1.46 -4.68
CA GLY A 58 -6.25 0.24 -5.35
C GLY A 58 -6.37 -0.97 -4.44
N ASN A 59 -5.95 -0.82 -3.18
CA ASN A 59 -6.10 -1.86 -2.17
C ASN A 59 -7.54 -2.22 -1.89
N VAL A 60 -8.38 -1.21 -1.61
CA VAL A 60 -9.81 -1.41 -1.30
C VAL A 60 -10.52 -2.08 -2.48
N VAL A 61 -10.24 -1.67 -3.72
CA VAL A 61 -10.82 -2.29 -4.92
C VAL A 61 -10.35 -3.74 -5.09
N MET A 62 -9.07 -4.03 -4.86
CA MET A 62 -8.55 -5.40 -4.93
C MET A 62 -9.14 -6.30 -3.86
N ALA A 63 -9.22 -5.81 -2.62
CA ALA A 63 -9.84 -6.52 -1.50
C ALA A 63 -11.33 -6.79 -1.75
N ALA A 64 -12.06 -5.80 -2.29
CA ALA A 64 -13.47 -5.95 -2.65
C ALA A 64 -13.69 -6.98 -3.77
N ARG A 65 -12.77 -7.05 -4.75
CA ARG A 65 -12.83 -8.05 -5.84
C ARG A 65 -12.49 -9.46 -5.37
N ARG A 66 -11.56 -9.63 -4.43
CA ARG A 66 -11.20 -10.96 -3.88
C ARG A 66 -12.27 -11.57 -2.98
N ARG A 67 -13.18 -10.75 -2.42
CA ARG A 67 -14.29 -11.21 -1.56
C ARG A 67 -15.57 -11.57 -2.32
N ARG A 68 -15.66 -11.28 -3.62
CA ARG A 68 -16.75 -11.76 -4.49
C ARG A 68 -16.40 -13.13 -5.07
#